data_AF-A0A2G5C3U4-F1
#
_entry.id   AF-A0A2G5C3U4-F1
#
_cell.length_a   1.000
_cell.length_b   1.000
_cell.length_c   1.000
_cell.angle_alpha   90.00
_cell.angle_beta   90.00
_cell.angle_gamma   90.00
#
_symmetry.space_group_name_H-M   'P 1'
#
loop_
_entity.id
_entity.type
_entity.pdbx_description
1 polymer ?
#
loop_
_entity_poly.entity_id
_entity_poly.type
_entity_poly.pdbx_seq_one_letter_code
_entity_poly.pdbx_strand_id
1 'polypeptide(L)'
;MYAFERFILYLKSCVRNRNRPEGCIAESYIAKKAVEFCTEYLFEVDPIGISSSRNLTTDDTKASKIIEGRPLAGGKVVQIGSLSWEQAHLYVLHNTQDVLPYIK
;
A
#
# COMPACT_ATOMS: atom_id res chain seq x y z
N MET A 1 -18.68 -2.56 16.34
CA MET A 1 -18.81 -1.12 16.67
C MET A 1 -19.82 -0.51 15.72
N TYR A 2 -20.83 0.19 16.23
CA TYR A 2 -21.97 0.68 15.46
C TYR A 2 -21.63 1.94 14.65
N ALA A 3 -22.44 2.27 13.64
CA ALA A 3 -22.22 3.42 12.75
C ALA A 3 -22.11 4.77 13.49
N PHE A 4 -23.00 5.04 14.46
CA PHE A 4 -22.95 6.21 15.33
C PHE A 4 -21.62 6.31 16.09
N GLU A 5 -21.12 5.20 16.64
CA GLU A 5 -19.90 5.20 17.45
C GLU A 5 -18.67 5.56 16.60
N ARG A 6 -18.61 5.02 15.38
CA ARG A 6 -17.56 5.37 14.41
C ARG A 6 -17.61 6.86 14.04
N PHE A 7 -18.79 7.41 13.86
CA PHE A 7 -18.96 8.82 13.51
C PHE A 7 -18.50 9.72 14.66
N ILE A 8 -18.88 9.40 15.89
CA ILE A 8 -18.42 10.15 17.08
C ILE A 8 -16.90 10.04 17.26
N LEU A 9 -16.32 8.87 17.01
CA LEU A 9 -14.86 8.69 17.07
C LEU A 9 -14.14 9.60 16.05
N TYR A 10 -14.67 9.70 14.83
CA TYR A 10 -14.18 10.64 13.82
C TYR A 10 -14.31 12.10 14.27
N LEU A 11 -15.46 12.51 14.79
CA LEU A 11 -15.63 13.89 15.26
C LEU A 11 -14.69 14.23 16.43
N LYS A 12 -14.42 13.27 17.31
CA LYS A 12 -13.45 13.43 18.40
C LYS A 12 -12.03 13.66 17.88
N SER A 13 -11.63 13.02 16.78
CA SER A 13 -10.30 13.26 16.19
C SER A 13 -10.18 14.63 15.50
N CYS A 14 -11.30 15.27 15.14
CA CYS A 14 -11.31 16.63 14.60
C CYS A 14 -11.08 17.72 15.67
N VAL A 15 -11.33 17.45 16.95
CA VAL A 15 -11.22 18.46 18.02
C VAL A 15 -9.77 18.64 18.45
N ARG A 16 -9.09 19.65 17.88
CA ARG A 16 -7.72 20.04 18.27
C ARG A 16 -7.68 20.98 19.48
N ASN A 17 -8.70 21.83 19.62
CA ASN A 17 -8.87 22.75 20.75
C ASN A 17 -10.17 22.45 21.50
N ARG A 18 -10.05 21.95 22.74
CA ARG A 18 -11.18 21.58 23.59
C ARG A 18 -12.04 22.79 23.99
N ASN A 19 -11.51 24.00 23.96
CA ASN A 19 -12.23 25.22 24.33
C ASN A 19 -13.21 25.66 23.23
N ARG A 20 -13.06 25.17 22.00
CA ARG A 20 -13.93 25.47 20.85
C ARG A 20 -14.13 24.24 19.95
N PRO A 21 -14.83 23.20 20.44
CA PRO A 21 -14.94 21.92 19.74
C PRO A 21 -15.72 22.03 18.42
N GLU A 22 -16.79 22.82 18.39
CA GLU A 22 -17.64 23.01 17.20
C GLU A 22 -16.86 23.67 16.05
N GLY A 23 -16.07 24.70 16.36
CA GLY A 23 -15.20 25.36 15.38
C GLY A 23 -14.15 24.41 14.80
N CYS A 24 -13.50 23.60 15.65
CA CYS A 24 -12.52 22.61 15.18
C CYS A 24 -13.13 21.56 14.24
N ILE A 25 -14.35 21.12 14.53
CA ILE A 25 -15.09 20.18 13.68
C ILE A 25 -15.43 20.83 12.34
N ALA A 26 -15.93 22.07 12.34
CA ALA A 26 -16.27 22.81 11.13
C ALA A 26 -15.04 23.02 10.24
N GLU A 27 -13.93 23.48 10.81
CA GLU A 27 -12.66 23.65 10.07
C GLU A 27 -12.15 22.34 9.47
N SER A 28 -12.17 21.26 10.26
CA SER A 28 -11.74 19.94 9.79
C SER A 28 -12.63 19.42 8.65
N TYR A 29 -13.93 19.70 8.72
CA TYR A 29 -14.88 19.35 7.66
C TYR A 29 -14.61 20.14 6.38
N ILE A 30 -14.38 21.45 6.48
CA ILE A 30 -14.04 22.31 5.33
C ILE A 30 -12.75 21.82 4.68
N ALA A 31 -11.70 21.54 5.46
CA ALA A 31 -10.44 21.01 4.95
C ALA A 31 -10.63 19.68 4.21
N LYS A 32 -11.43 18.76 4.78
CA LYS A 32 -11.76 17.50 4.13
C LYS A 32 -12.49 17.71 2.80
N LYS A 33 -13.48 18.62 2.77
CA LYS A 33 -14.24 18.94 1.55
C LYS A 33 -13.39 19.63 0.49
N ALA A 34 -12.47 20.50 0.89
CA ALA A 34 -11.52 21.12 -0.02
C ALA A 34 -10.61 20.07 -0.68
N VAL A 35 -10.09 19.11 0.10
CA VAL A 35 -9.27 18.02 -0.47
C VAL A 35 -10.09 17.15 -1.41
N GLU A 36 -11.30 16.75 -1.02
CA GLU A 36 -12.21 15.96 -1.87
C GLU A 36 -12.48 16.68 -3.20
N PHE A 37 -12.79 17.97 -3.14
CA PHE A 37 -12.96 18.82 -4.32
C PHE A 37 -11.69 18.90 -5.18
N CYS A 38 -10.54 19.16 -4.57
CA CYS A 38 -9.26 19.22 -5.30
C CYS A 38 -8.92 17.89 -5.95
N THR A 39 -9.21 16.76 -5.31
CA THR A 39 -8.97 15.43 -5.90
C THR A 39 -9.88 15.14 -7.09
N GLU A 40 -11.14 15.58 -7.05
CA GLU A 40 -12.06 15.44 -8.17
C GLU A 40 -11.67 16.40 -9.32
N TYR A 41 -11.32 17.64 -8.99
CA TYR A 41 -10.92 18.66 -9.97
C TYR A 41 -9.58 18.34 -10.65
N LEU A 42 -8.60 17.85 -9.89
CA LEU A 42 -7.27 17.51 -10.41
C LEU A 42 -7.18 16.07 -10.93
N PHE A 43 -8.29 15.31 -10.95
CA PHE A 43 -8.28 13.93 -11.44
C PHE A 43 -7.82 13.83 -12.91
N GLU A 44 -8.12 14.84 -13.72
CA GLU A 44 -7.77 14.88 -15.14
C GLU A 44 -6.44 15.60 -15.42
N VAL A 45 -5.77 16.11 -14.39
CA VAL A 45 -4.51 16.87 -14.53
C VAL A 45 -3.33 15.96 -14.22
N ASP A 46 -2.39 15.85 -15.15
CA ASP A 46 -1.14 15.12 -14.92
C ASP A 46 -0.35 15.77 -13.78
N PRO A 47 -0.04 15.05 -12.70
CA PRO A 47 0.69 15.62 -11.57
C PRO A 47 2.15 15.90 -11.97
N ILE A 48 2.53 17.16 -12.00
CA ILE A 48 3.92 17.57 -12.27
C ILE A 48 4.80 17.14 -11.09
N GLY A 49 5.80 16.29 -11.36
CA GLY A 49 6.78 15.84 -10.36
C GLY A 49 6.39 14.57 -9.57
N ILE A 50 5.21 13.99 -9.81
CA ILE A 50 4.82 12.67 -9.28
C ILE A 50 4.73 11.74 -10.49
N SER A 51 5.61 10.73 -10.60
CA SER A 51 5.53 9.79 -11.71
C SER A 51 4.18 9.05 -11.66
N SER A 52 3.28 9.34 -12.59
CA SER A 52 1.94 8.73 -12.70
C SER A 52 1.99 7.19 -12.92
N SER A 53 3.17 6.62 -13.18
CA SER A 53 3.34 5.25 -13.69
C SER A 53 4.03 4.28 -12.72
N ARG A 54 3.66 4.24 -11.43
CA ARG A 54 4.05 3.09 -10.60
C ARG A 54 3.05 1.93 -10.63
N ASN A 55 1.85 2.14 -11.16
CA ASN A 55 0.78 1.13 -11.19
C ASN A 55 0.08 0.94 -12.55
N LEU A 56 0.47 1.64 -13.61
CA LEU A 56 -0.01 1.30 -14.96
C LEU A 56 0.92 0.23 -15.55
N THR A 57 0.63 -1.03 -15.26
CA THR A 57 0.94 -2.06 -16.24
C THR A 57 -0.06 -1.90 -17.38
N THR A 58 0.47 -1.64 -18.57
CA THR A 58 -0.20 -1.92 -19.84
C THR A 58 -0.87 -3.29 -19.72
N ASP A 59 -2.17 -3.35 -20.03
CA ASP A 59 -3.09 -4.48 -19.78
C ASP A 59 -3.92 -4.27 -18.52
N ASP A 60 -4.86 -3.33 -18.59
CA ASP A 60 -6.24 -3.53 -18.11
C ASP A 60 -7.08 -2.33 -18.55
N THR A 61 -7.48 -2.39 -19.82
CA THR A 61 -8.64 -1.63 -20.30
C THR A 61 -9.87 -2.08 -19.53
N LYS A 62 -10.20 -1.39 -18.43
CA LYS A 62 -11.53 -1.13 -17.87
C LYS A 62 -11.46 -1.07 -16.35
N ALA A 63 -11.87 0.07 -15.81
CA ALA A 63 -12.39 0.26 -14.45
C ALA A 63 -11.36 -0.08 -13.35
N SER A 64 -11.12 0.72 -12.34
CA SER A 64 -11.89 1.78 -11.72
C SER A 64 -11.04 2.19 -10.54
N LYS A 65 -10.91 3.49 -10.29
CA LYS A 65 -10.88 4.11 -8.96
C LYS A 65 -10.53 3.17 -7.79
N ILE A 66 -9.26 2.77 -7.67
CA ILE A 66 -8.72 2.28 -6.41
C ILE A 66 -7.28 2.79 -6.30
N ILE A 67 -7.12 3.91 -5.60
CA ILE A 67 -5.84 4.35 -5.03
C ILE A 67 -5.56 3.43 -3.82
N GLU A 68 -5.38 2.13 -4.07
CA GLU A 68 -4.79 1.23 -3.09
C GLU A 68 -3.31 1.20 -3.43
N GLY A 69 -2.52 1.87 -2.58
CA GLY A 69 -1.09 1.68 -2.59
C GLY A 69 -0.80 0.19 -2.59
N ARG A 70 0.04 -0.26 -3.55
CA ARG A 70 0.47 -1.64 -3.64
C ARG A 70 0.93 -2.10 -2.25
N PRO A 71 0.38 -3.18 -1.67
CA PRO A 71 0.90 -3.69 -0.41
C PRO A 71 2.40 -3.96 -0.59
N LEU A 72 3.21 -3.50 0.37
CA LEU A 72 4.64 -3.74 0.36
C LEU A 72 4.85 -5.27 0.37
N ALA A 73 5.24 -5.80 -0.79
CA ALA A 73 5.68 -7.17 -0.97
C ALA A 73 4.74 -8.24 -0.40
N GLY A 74 3.61 -8.48 -1.08
CA GLY A 74 3.10 -9.85 -1.13
C GLY A 74 4.16 -10.71 -1.81
N GLY A 75 4.82 -11.59 -1.05
CA GLY A 75 5.88 -12.45 -1.57
C GLY A 75 5.38 -13.21 -2.80
N LYS A 76 6.05 -13.03 -3.94
CA LYS A 76 5.73 -13.78 -5.16
C LYS A 76 6.25 -15.21 -4.94
N VAL A 77 5.33 -16.15 -4.69
CA VAL A 77 5.68 -17.57 -4.70
C VAL A 77 6.01 -17.94 -6.14
N VAL A 78 7.29 -18.06 -6.45
CA VAL A 78 7.77 -18.50 -7.75
C VAL A 78 7.97 -20.01 -7.66
N GLN A 79 7.30 -20.76 -8.54
CA GLN A 79 7.64 -22.17 -8.72
C GLN A 79 8.94 -22.26 -9.51
N ILE A 80 9.96 -22.80 -8.86
CA ILE A 80 11.27 -23.08 -9.45
C ILE A 80 11.20 -24.46 -10.10
N GLY A 81 11.76 -24.60 -11.32
CA GLY A 81 11.85 -25.89 -12.02
C GLY A 81 12.79 -26.87 -11.32
N SER A 82 12.57 -28.18 -11.53
CA SER A 82 13.32 -29.27 -10.86
C SER A 82 14.84 -29.14 -10.97
N LEU A 83 15.34 -28.76 -12.15
CA LEU A 83 16.77 -28.62 -12.43
C LEU A 83 17.42 -27.51 -11.59
N SER A 84 16.71 -26.39 -11.40
CA SER A 84 17.18 -25.29 -10.55
C SER A 84 17.06 -25.61 -9.06
N TRP A 85 16.15 -26.51 -8.66
CA TRP A 85 16.07 -27.03 -7.30
C TRP A 85 17.27 -27.91 -6.95
N GLU A 86 17.62 -28.84 -7.84
CA GLU A 86 18.78 -29.73 -7.66
C GLU A 86 20.08 -28.91 -7.58
N GLN A 87 20.24 -27.91 -8.44
CA GLN A 87 21.42 -27.06 -8.43
C GLN A 87 21.53 -26.22 -7.15
N ALA A 88 20.42 -25.70 -6.63
CA ALA A 88 20.40 -25.00 -5.35
C ALA A 88 20.75 -25.95 -4.19
N HIS A 89 20.25 -27.18 -4.22
CA HIS A 89 20.54 -28.18 -3.19
C HIS A 89 22.03 -28.57 -3.18
N LEU A 90 22.61 -28.83 -4.36
CA LEU A 90 24.04 -29.11 -4.51
C LEU A 90 24.90 -27.93 -4.03
N TYR A 91 24.49 -26.70 -4.34
CA TYR A 91 25.20 -25.52 -3.89
C TYR A 91 25.25 -25.44 -2.37
N VAL A 92 24.13 -25.70 -1.68
CA VAL A 92 24.08 -25.72 -0.21
C VAL A 92 25.00 -26.82 0.33
N LEU A 93 24.89 -28.05 -0.20
CA LEU A 93 25.70 -29.19 0.25
C LEU A 93 27.21 -28.95 0.10
N HIS A 94 27.64 -28.33 -1.00
CA HIS A 94 29.05 -28.05 -1.26
C HIS A 94 29.62 -26.92 -0.39
N ASN A 95 28.75 -26.06 0.16
CA ASN A 95 29.16 -24.95 1.03
C ASN A 95 28.98 -25.24 2.53
N THR A 96 28.40 -26.39 2.90
CA THR A 96 28.24 -26.81 4.30
C THR A 96 29.43 -27.64 4.77
N GLN A 97 30.13 -27.13 5.80
CA GLN A 97 31.33 -27.76 6.36
C GLN A 97 31.08 -29.15 6.94
N ASP A 98 29.87 -29.41 7.46
CA ASP A 98 29.47 -30.70 8.05
C ASP A 98 29.37 -31.83 7.02
N VAL A 99 29.28 -31.50 5.73
CA VAL A 99 29.15 -32.47 4.63
C VAL A 99 30.51 -32.85 4.05
N LEU A 100 31.56 -32.06 4.32
CA LEU A 100 32.94 -32.33 3.88
C LEU A 100 33.46 -33.75 4.22
N PRO A 101 33.14 -34.36 5.37
CA PRO A 101 33.60 -35.72 5.70
C PRO A 101 32.97 -36.82 4.82
N TYR A 102 31.87 -36.53 4.12
CA TYR A 102 31.10 -37.48 3.31
C TYR A 102 31.34 -37.32 1.80
N ILE A 103 32.08 -36.28 1.41
CA ILE A 103 32.52 -36.05 0.04
C ILE A 103 33.87 -36.78 -0.13
N LYS A 104 33.86 -37.93 -0.80
CA LYS A 104 35.05 -38.72 -1.14
C LYS A 104 35.53 -38.41 -2.55
#